data_AF-A0A3A9JQ83-F1
#
_entry.id   AF-A0A3A9JQ83-F1
#
_cell.length_a   1.000
_cell.length_b   1.000
_cell.length_c   1.000
_cell.angle_alpha   90.00
_cell.angle_beta   90.00
_cell.angle_gamma   90.00
#
_symmetry.space_group_name_H-M   'P 1'
#
loop_
_entity.id
_entity.type
_entity.pdbx_description
1 polymer ?
#
loop_
_entity_poly.entity_id
_entity_poly.type
_entity_poly.pdbx_seq_one_letter_code
_entity_poly.pdbx_strand_id
1 'polypeptide(L)'
;MIFGPTPLAEAEGAILAHTVRLEGRVLKKGTRLNAGAVAALAASGRQEVIAARLEPGDVAEDEAAHRIGEALLSQHVARTRAATGRVNLRSEAAGLLVVDAPLVDRLNALDESLTLATLPNFTPVSAGEMLATAKIIPFAMSGEVLEVAEGIARSGRLLGVHPFRPLKVGLVLTELPGLKESIMEGAVEATGQRVAGLTGTLLPPERCPHEEEPIAAALHRLLQAGAELLLIAGASAVVDRRDAGPAAIVRAGGRIEHFGMPVDPGNLICLGEIGEIPAMVLPGCARSPKLNGFDWVLQRLFAGLRVKSRDVMRMGVGGLLKEIESRPLPRADAPKGQASPATPRRRRQVAALVLAAGRSSRMAPHNKLLVPDRDGRPMVARVVDNVLASQARPVVVVTGHDREQVEAALAGKPVTFVPAADYAEGLSASLKAGLAALPPEAEGFVICLGDMPLVSGAGIDRLLGAFDPEEGRAVVMPTFQGQHGNPVLWSREFLPEMMALTGDQGARRLLRRHAERVSEVEMPDDAVLRDFDTPEALAAQPDFAGKLS
;
A
#
# COMPACT_ATOMS: atom_id res chain seq x y z
N MET A 1 -30.34 -29.21 -11.06
CA MET A 1 -31.38 -28.15 -11.16
C MET A 1 -31.67 -27.80 -12.60
N ILE A 2 -32.93 -27.51 -12.92
CA ILE A 2 -33.36 -27.01 -14.22
C ILE A 2 -33.44 -25.48 -14.16
N PHE A 3 -32.75 -24.78 -15.06
CA PHE A 3 -32.78 -23.32 -15.14
C PHE A 3 -33.31 -22.87 -16.49
N GLY A 4 -34.29 -21.96 -16.50
CA GLY A 4 -34.79 -21.38 -17.74
C GLY A 4 -36.23 -20.88 -17.64
N PRO A 5 -36.87 -20.63 -18.80
CA PRO A 5 -38.29 -20.34 -18.87
C PRO A 5 -39.09 -21.46 -18.19
N THR A 6 -39.92 -21.07 -17.22
CA THR A 6 -40.75 -21.97 -16.42
C THR A 6 -42.20 -21.50 -16.53
N PRO A 7 -43.10 -22.31 -17.12
CA PRO A 7 -44.53 -22.01 -17.14
C PRO A 7 -45.07 -21.77 -15.73
N LEU A 8 -45.98 -20.81 -15.55
CA LEU A 8 -46.52 -20.51 -14.22
C LEU A 8 -47.22 -21.71 -13.56
N ALA A 9 -47.78 -22.62 -14.36
CA ALA A 9 -48.37 -23.87 -13.87
C ALA A 9 -47.36 -24.81 -13.19
N GLU A 10 -46.07 -24.67 -13.51
CA GLU A 10 -44.96 -25.45 -12.95
C GLU A 10 -44.04 -24.60 -12.04
N ALA A 11 -44.38 -23.33 -11.81
CA ALA A 11 -43.50 -22.39 -11.13
C ALA A 11 -43.62 -22.42 -9.61
N GLU A 12 -44.62 -23.09 -9.03
CA GLU A 12 -44.74 -23.22 -7.59
C GLU A 12 -43.55 -24.03 -7.02
N GLY A 13 -42.90 -23.48 -6.00
CA GLY A 13 -41.67 -24.01 -5.41
C GLY A 13 -40.37 -23.64 -6.14
N ALA A 14 -40.45 -23.08 -7.36
CA ALA A 14 -39.29 -22.62 -8.13
C ALA A 14 -38.70 -21.32 -7.56
N ILE A 15 -37.42 -21.08 -7.85
CA ILE A 15 -36.65 -19.94 -7.37
C ILE A 15 -36.51 -18.91 -8.50
N LEU A 16 -37.01 -17.70 -8.28
CA LEU A 16 -37.05 -16.67 -9.30
C LEU A 16 -35.65 -16.14 -9.66
N ALA A 17 -35.27 -16.18 -10.94
CA ALA A 17 -33.93 -15.80 -11.39
C ALA A 17 -33.69 -14.28 -11.40
N HIS A 18 -34.76 -13.49 -11.61
CA HIS A 18 -34.70 -12.03 -11.73
C HIS A 18 -35.75 -11.37 -10.84
N THR A 19 -35.47 -10.15 -10.37
CA THR A 19 -36.48 -9.38 -9.64
C THR A 19 -37.63 -9.01 -10.58
N VAL A 20 -38.86 -9.39 -10.23
CA VAL A 20 -40.08 -9.04 -10.96
C VAL A 20 -40.86 -8.00 -10.17
N ARG A 21 -41.12 -6.86 -10.80
CA ARG A 21 -41.95 -5.79 -10.24
C ARG A 21 -43.38 -5.96 -10.75
N LEU A 22 -44.32 -6.07 -9.81
CA LEU A 22 -45.75 -6.18 -10.03
C LEU A 22 -46.43 -4.94 -9.45
N GLU A 23 -47.68 -4.70 -9.82
CA GLU A 23 -48.48 -3.66 -9.20
C GLU A 23 -48.66 -3.98 -7.70
N GLY A 24 -48.23 -3.07 -6.83
CA GLY A 24 -48.31 -3.23 -5.37
C GLY A 24 -47.34 -4.26 -4.74
N ARG A 25 -46.47 -4.93 -5.51
CA ARG A 25 -45.56 -5.97 -4.97
C ARG A 25 -44.25 -6.10 -5.77
N VAL A 26 -43.13 -6.33 -5.09
CA VAL A 26 -41.86 -6.68 -5.74
C VAL A 26 -41.42 -8.08 -5.28
N LEU A 27 -41.27 -8.99 -6.24
CA LEU A 27 -40.68 -10.31 -6.03
C LEU A 27 -39.18 -10.20 -6.33
N LYS A 28 -38.32 -10.34 -5.31
CA LYS A 28 -36.86 -10.21 -5.47
C LYS A 28 -36.28 -11.47 -6.13
N LYS A 29 -35.15 -11.33 -6.84
CA LYS A 29 -34.31 -12.48 -7.22
C LYS A 29 -34.05 -13.39 -6.02
N GLY A 30 -34.10 -14.70 -6.22
CA GLY A 30 -33.94 -15.71 -5.18
C GLY A 30 -35.21 -15.99 -4.38
N THR A 31 -36.33 -15.31 -4.66
CA THR A 31 -37.61 -15.61 -4.00
C THR A 31 -38.10 -16.99 -4.44
N ARG A 32 -38.41 -17.86 -3.48
CA ARG A 32 -39.13 -19.11 -3.74
C ARG A 32 -40.61 -18.80 -3.96
N LEU A 33 -41.14 -19.19 -5.11
CA LEU A 33 -42.51 -18.89 -5.51
C LEU A 33 -43.49 -19.80 -4.75
N ASN A 34 -44.45 -19.20 -4.04
CA ASN A 34 -45.59 -19.89 -3.48
C ASN A 34 -46.84 -19.64 -4.33
N ALA A 35 -47.93 -20.39 -4.10
CA ALA A 35 -49.20 -20.21 -4.82
C ALA A 35 -49.64 -18.73 -4.97
N GLY A 36 -49.51 -17.91 -3.92
CA GLY A 36 -49.86 -16.49 -3.97
C GLY A 36 -48.93 -15.64 -4.84
N ALA A 37 -47.64 -15.96 -4.92
CA ALA A 37 -46.71 -15.31 -5.85
C ALA A 37 -47.00 -15.71 -7.30
N VAL A 38 -47.31 -16.98 -7.54
CA VAL A 38 -47.69 -17.49 -8.88
C VAL A 38 -48.99 -16.83 -9.36
N ALA A 39 -50.01 -16.74 -8.50
CA ALA A 39 -51.27 -16.07 -8.83
C ALA A 39 -51.07 -14.58 -9.15
N ALA A 40 -50.22 -13.87 -8.40
CA ALA A 40 -49.88 -12.47 -8.68
C ALA A 40 -49.15 -12.30 -10.03
N LEU A 41 -48.24 -13.23 -10.35
CA LEU A 41 -47.58 -13.26 -11.67
C LEU A 41 -48.59 -13.49 -12.79
N ALA A 42 -49.53 -14.43 -12.62
CA ALA A 42 -50.59 -14.71 -13.60
C ALA A 42 -51.53 -13.51 -13.79
N ALA A 43 -51.92 -12.84 -12.70
CA ALA A 43 -52.76 -11.64 -12.76
C ALA A 43 -52.09 -10.48 -13.50
N SER A 44 -50.76 -10.43 -13.55
CA SER A 44 -50.02 -9.44 -14.34
C SER A 44 -49.91 -9.78 -15.84
N GLY A 45 -50.60 -10.83 -16.30
CA GLY A 45 -50.63 -11.26 -17.69
C GLY A 45 -49.44 -12.11 -18.13
N ARG A 46 -48.57 -12.52 -17.20
CA ARG A 46 -47.42 -13.40 -17.49
C ARG A 46 -47.89 -14.84 -17.61
N GLN A 47 -47.27 -15.59 -18.52
CA GLN A 47 -47.49 -17.04 -18.69
C GLN A 47 -46.31 -17.87 -18.16
N GLU A 48 -45.14 -17.28 -18.08
CA GLU A 48 -43.91 -17.92 -17.63
C GLU A 48 -42.98 -16.92 -16.93
N VAL A 49 -41.98 -17.45 -16.22
CA VAL A 49 -40.88 -16.70 -15.61
C VAL A 49 -39.56 -17.44 -15.80
N ILE A 50 -38.44 -16.72 -15.81
CA ILE A 50 -37.13 -17.36 -15.70
C ILE A 50 -36.92 -17.77 -14.25
N ALA A 51 -36.80 -19.06 -14.00
CA ALA A 51 -36.65 -19.62 -12.66
C ALA A 51 -35.73 -20.84 -12.65
N ALA A 52 -35.23 -21.15 -11.45
CA ALA A 52 -34.57 -22.42 -11.14
C ALA A 52 -35.56 -23.36 -10.46
N ARG A 53 -35.70 -24.57 -10.98
CA ARG A 53 -36.42 -25.68 -10.37
C ARG A 53 -35.43 -26.72 -9.89
N LEU A 54 -35.53 -27.07 -8.62
CA LEU A 54 -34.71 -28.13 -8.04
C LEU A 54 -35.22 -29.50 -8.53
N GLU A 55 -34.28 -30.37 -8.84
CA GLU A 55 -34.50 -31.77 -9.20
C GLU A 55 -34.34 -32.66 -7.96
N PRO A 56 -34.89 -33.89 -7.97
CA PRO A 56 -34.58 -34.88 -6.93
C PRO A 56 -33.06 -35.04 -6.77
N GLY A 57 -32.56 -34.86 -5.56
CA GLY A 57 -31.12 -34.94 -5.24
C GLY A 57 -30.39 -33.58 -5.22
N ASP A 58 -31.00 -32.49 -5.69
CA ASP A 58 -30.42 -31.16 -5.55
C ASP A 58 -30.48 -30.66 -4.09
N VAL A 59 -29.44 -29.95 -3.68
CA VAL A 59 -29.33 -29.25 -2.40
C VAL A 59 -29.34 -27.75 -2.64
N ALA A 60 -30.26 -27.03 -1.98
CA ALA A 60 -30.39 -25.58 -2.11
C ALA A 60 -29.11 -24.83 -1.69
N GLU A 61 -28.84 -23.69 -2.33
CA GLU A 61 -27.56 -22.95 -2.21
C GLU A 61 -27.13 -22.66 -0.76
N ASP A 62 -28.06 -22.29 0.13
CA ASP A 62 -27.73 -21.94 1.52
C ASP A 62 -27.41 -23.17 2.36
N GLU A 63 -28.10 -24.28 2.11
CA GLU A 63 -27.82 -25.56 2.78
C GLU A 63 -26.48 -26.13 2.33
N ALA A 64 -26.22 -26.09 1.03
CA ALA A 64 -24.94 -26.49 0.45
C ALA A 64 -23.78 -25.62 0.98
N ALA A 65 -23.93 -24.29 0.98
CA ALA A 65 -22.94 -23.38 1.54
C ALA A 65 -22.70 -23.63 3.03
N HIS A 66 -23.76 -23.93 3.79
CA HIS A 66 -23.65 -24.27 5.21
C HIS A 66 -22.81 -25.53 5.41
N ARG A 67 -23.12 -26.61 4.69
CA ARG A 67 -22.41 -27.90 4.77
C ARG A 67 -20.95 -27.80 4.35
N ILE A 68 -20.66 -27.10 3.25
CA ILE A 68 -19.28 -26.80 2.85
C ILE A 68 -18.56 -25.98 3.92
N GLY A 69 -19.23 -24.96 4.47
CA GLY A 69 -18.68 -24.15 5.55
C GLY A 69 -18.29 -24.99 6.78
N GLU A 70 -19.12 -25.96 7.16
CA GLU A 70 -18.83 -26.92 8.23
C GLU A 70 -17.63 -27.82 7.88
N ALA A 71 -17.59 -28.35 6.66
CA ALA A 71 -16.50 -29.21 6.20
C ALA A 71 -15.14 -28.50 6.13
N LEU A 72 -15.14 -27.16 5.99
CA LEU A 72 -13.93 -26.33 5.94
C LEU A 72 -13.45 -25.83 7.31
N LEU A 73 -14.17 -26.11 8.41
CA LEU A 73 -13.75 -25.69 9.74
C LEU A 73 -12.46 -26.38 10.16
N SER A 74 -11.58 -25.63 10.82
CA SER A 74 -10.36 -26.14 11.41
C SER A 74 -9.98 -25.30 12.63
N GLN A 75 -8.87 -25.63 13.28
CA GLN A 75 -8.43 -24.91 14.48
C GLN A 75 -8.26 -23.40 14.18
N HIS A 76 -8.90 -22.58 15.04
CA HIS A 76 -8.92 -21.11 14.96
C HIS A 76 -9.64 -20.53 13.74
N VAL A 77 -10.56 -21.28 13.14
CA VAL A 77 -11.36 -20.87 11.99
C VAL A 77 -12.82 -20.98 12.35
N ALA A 78 -13.53 -19.86 12.32
CA ALA A 78 -14.97 -19.78 12.44
C ALA A 78 -15.62 -19.56 11.06
N ARG A 79 -16.90 -19.86 10.94
CA ARG A 79 -17.70 -19.52 9.75
C ARG A 79 -18.82 -18.55 10.07
N THR A 80 -19.25 -17.80 9.07
CA THR A 80 -20.52 -17.06 9.15
C THR A 80 -21.71 -17.99 8.97
N ARG A 81 -22.92 -17.47 9.23
CA ARG A 81 -24.14 -18.10 8.72
C ARG A 81 -24.10 -18.11 7.18
N ALA A 82 -24.56 -19.20 6.58
CA ALA A 82 -24.76 -19.27 5.14
C ALA A 82 -25.95 -18.40 4.72
N ALA A 83 -25.77 -17.60 3.68
CA ALA A 83 -26.83 -16.77 3.12
C ALA A 83 -26.54 -16.46 1.65
N THR A 84 -27.59 -16.51 0.81
CA THR A 84 -27.49 -16.32 -0.64
C THR A 84 -26.41 -17.20 -1.27
N GLY A 85 -26.31 -18.47 -0.88
CA GLY A 85 -25.30 -19.42 -1.36
C GLY A 85 -23.87 -19.11 -0.94
N ARG A 86 -23.64 -18.22 0.03
CA ARG A 86 -22.29 -17.83 0.48
C ARG A 86 -22.08 -18.17 1.94
N VAL A 87 -20.89 -18.66 2.26
CA VAL A 87 -20.36 -18.75 3.62
C VAL A 87 -18.95 -18.16 3.66
N ASN A 88 -18.64 -17.36 4.67
CA ASN A 88 -17.29 -16.80 4.85
C ASN A 88 -16.62 -17.47 6.04
N LEU A 89 -15.32 -17.73 5.91
CA LEU A 89 -14.46 -18.22 6.98
C LEU A 89 -13.68 -17.04 7.57
N ARG A 90 -13.57 -17.02 8.89
CA ARG A 90 -12.93 -15.95 9.66
C ARG A 90 -11.95 -16.51 10.66
N SER A 91 -10.91 -15.75 10.95
CA SER A 91 -9.97 -16.10 12.01
C SER A 91 -10.60 -15.93 13.38
N GLU A 92 -10.34 -16.84 14.30
CA GLU A 92 -10.68 -16.68 15.72
C GLU A 92 -9.53 -16.08 16.53
N ALA A 93 -8.32 -16.04 15.97
CA ALA A 93 -7.12 -15.57 16.66
C ALA A 93 -6.23 -14.70 15.74
N ALA A 94 -5.36 -13.88 16.34
CA ALA A 94 -4.28 -13.28 15.58
C ALA A 94 -3.20 -14.34 15.29
N GLY A 95 -2.72 -14.43 14.06
CA GLY A 95 -1.77 -15.47 13.68
C GLY A 95 -1.43 -15.48 12.20
N LEU A 96 -0.89 -16.61 11.74
CA LEU A 96 -0.50 -16.84 10.36
C LEU A 96 -1.45 -17.82 9.68
N LEU A 97 -2.06 -17.41 8.57
CA LEU A 97 -2.87 -18.29 7.74
C LEU A 97 -1.98 -19.31 7.03
N VAL A 98 -2.35 -20.59 7.09
CA VAL A 98 -1.76 -21.66 6.29
C VAL A 98 -2.83 -22.25 5.39
N VAL A 99 -2.56 -22.31 4.09
CA VAL A 99 -3.45 -22.84 3.05
C VAL A 99 -2.76 -23.98 2.30
N ASP A 100 -3.48 -25.08 2.11
CA ASP A 100 -3.11 -26.17 1.21
C ASP A 100 -3.65 -25.87 -0.20
N ALA A 101 -2.83 -25.21 -1.01
CA ALA A 101 -3.22 -24.80 -2.36
C ALA A 101 -3.66 -25.99 -3.24
N PRO A 102 -2.94 -27.13 -3.28
CA PRO A 102 -3.42 -28.31 -4.01
C PRO A 102 -4.81 -28.80 -3.60
N LEU A 103 -5.17 -28.77 -2.31
CA LEU A 103 -6.51 -29.13 -1.86
C LEU A 103 -7.56 -28.10 -2.27
N VAL A 104 -7.24 -26.80 -2.19
CA VAL A 104 -8.11 -25.72 -2.70
C VAL A 104 -8.36 -25.89 -4.20
N ASP A 105 -7.31 -26.11 -4.98
CA ASP A 105 -7.38 -26.29 -6.43
C ASP A 105 -8.23 -27.51 -6.78
N ARG A 106 -8.05 -28.63 -6.08
CA ARG A 106 -8.86 -29.84 -6.27
C ARG A 106 -10.33 -29.62 -5.94
N LEU A 107 -10.65 -28.86 -4.89
CA LEU A 107 -12.03 -28.52 -4.54
C LEU A 107 -12.67 -27.64 -5.62
N ASN A 108 -11.95 -26.61 -6.09
CA ASN A 108 -12.42 -25.69 -7.13
C ASN A 108 -12.55 -26.34 -8.51
N ALA A 109 -11.75 -27.38 -8.78
CA ALA A 109 -11.81 -28.13 -10.04
C ALA A 109 -12.92 -29.19 -10.06
N LEU A 110 -13.62 -29.41 -8.94
CA LEU A 110 -14.62 -30.47 -8.84
C LEU A 110 -15.83 -30.20 -9.73
N ASP A 111 -16.44 -29.03 -9.59
CA ASP A 111 -17.68 -28.68 -10.26
C ASP A 111 -17.90 -27.16 -10.25
N GLU A 112 -18.44 -26.60 -11.34
CA GLU A 112 -18.66 -25.17 -11.50
C GLU A 112 -19.66 -24.56 -10.48
N SER A 113 -20.47 -25.41 -9.83
CA SER A 113 -21.44 -24.97 -8.84
C SER A 113 -20.80 -24.48 -7.55
N LEU A 114 -19.54 -24.83 -7.26
CA LEU A 114 -18.83 -24.45 -6.04
C LEU A 114 -17.53 -23.71 -6.36
N THR A 115 -17.30 -22.60 -5.67
CA THR A 115 -16.02 -21.90 -5.66
C THR A 115 -15.58 -21.58 -4.25
N LEU A 116 -14.27 -21.66 -4.01
CA LEU A 116 -13.60 -21.27 -2.78
C LEU A 116 -12.44 -20.33 -3.12
N ALA A 117 -12.46 -19.14 -2.55
CA ALA A 117 -11.37 -18.18 -2.63
C ALA A 117 -10.78 -17.92 -1.25
N THR A 118 -9.45 -17.89 -1.13
CA THR A 118 -8.73 -17.64 0.13
C THR A 118 -7.84 -16.40 0.03
N LEU A 119 -7.47 -15.81 1.17
CA LEU A 119 -6.27 -14.96 1.22
C LEU A 119 -5.03 -15.75 0.77
N PRO A 120 -3.94 -15.08 0.38
CA PRO A 120 -2.68 -15.75 0.09
C PRO A 120 -2.20 -16.62 1.26
N ASN A 121 -1.50 -17.71 0.93
CA ASN A 121 -0.88 -18.54 1.95
C ASN A 121 0.17 -17.74 2.73
N PHE A 122 0.27 -17.98 4.04
CA PHE A 122 1.14 -17.24 4.97
C PHE A 122 0.79 -15.75 5.13
N THR A 123 -0.45 -15.34 4.90
CA THR A 123 -0.91 -14.00 5.27
C THR A 123 -1.05 -13.89 6.80
N PRO A 124 -0.43 -12.90 7.46
CA PRO A 124 -0.74 -12.55 8.84
C PRO A 124 -2.17 -12.05 8.95
N VAL A 125 -2.92 -12.51 9.94
CA VAL A 125 -4.34 -12.19 10.12
C VAL A 125 -4.64 -11.80 11.56
N SER A 126 -5.64 -10.94 11.74
CA SER A 126 -6.21 -10.58 13.03
C SER A 126 -7.44 -11.43 13.37
N ALA A 127 -7.81 -11.50 14.66
CA ALA A 127 -9.07 -12.12 15.06
C ALA A 127 -10.26 -11.41 14.39
N GLY A 128 -11.21 -12.19 13.87
CA GLY A 128 -12.37 -11.73 13.13
C GLY A 128 -12.13 -11.45 11.63
N GLU A 129 -10.86 -11.39 11.19
CA GLU A 129 -10.52 -11.15 9.79
C GLU A 129 -11.01 -12.27 8.87
N MET A 130 -11.44 -11.92 7.66
CA MET A 130 -11.94 -12.90 6.69
C MET A 130 -10.78 -13.64 6.04
N LEU A 131 -10.78 -14.97 6.15
CA LEU A 131 -9.73 -15.84 5.60
C LEU A 131 -10.07 -16.34 4.20
N ALA A 132 -11.34 -16.68 3.99
CA ALA A 132 -11.83 -17.28 2.76
C ALA A 132 -13.34 -17.10 2.59
N THR A 133 -13.83 -17.27 1.37
CA THR A 133 -15.26 -17.28 1.04
C THR A 133 -15.57 -18.45 0.12
N ALA A 134 -16.53 -19.27 0.52
CA ALA A 134 -17.10 -20.32 -0.33
C ALA A 134 -18.44 -19.84 -0.88
N LYS A 135 -18.66 -20.07 -2.17
CA LYS A 135 -19.83 -19.63 -2.89
C LYS A 135 -20.38 -20.78 -3.72
N ILE A 136 -21.62 -21.16 -3.42
CA ILE A 136 -22.48 -21.89 -4.33
C ILE A 136 -22.99 -20.89 -5.36
N ILE A 137 -22.62 -21.12 -6.62
CA ILE A 137 -22.86 -20.21 -7.75
C ILE A 137 -24.33 -20.28 -8.21
N PRO A 138 -24.88 -21.46 -8.54
CA PRO A 138 -26.29 -21.64 -8.83
C PRO A 138 -27.17 -21.61 -7.57
N PHE A 139 -28.49 -21.57 -7.76
CA PHE A 139 -29.47 -21.62 -6.65
C PHE A 139 -29.53 -22.98 -5.93
N ALA A 140 -28.93 -24.02 -6.51
CA ALA A 140 -28.77 -25.34 -5.92
C ALA A 140 -27.59 -26.07 -6.58
N MET A 141 -27.01 -27.04 -5.87
CA MET A 141 -25.99 -27.94 -6.41
C MET A 141 -26.43 -29.40 -6.26
N SER A 142 -25.88 -30.30 -7.06
CA SER A 142 -26.12 -31.75 -6.90
C SER A 142 -25.65 -32.22 -5.53
N GLY A 143 -26.47 -33.02 -4.84
CA GLY A 143 -26.13 -33.62 -3.55
C GLY A 143 -24.94 -34.57 -3.65
N GLU A 144 -24.80 -35.31 -4.74
CA GLU A 144 -23.65 -36.19 -4.98
C GLU A 144 -22.35 -35.40 -5.10
N VAL A 145 -22.38 -34.28 -5.84
CA VAL A 145 -21.23 -33.36 -5.96
C VAL A 145 -20.88 -32.76 -4.61
N LEU A 146 -21.89 -32.35 -3.83
CA LEU A 146 -21.69 -31.79 -2.49
C LEU A 146 -21.00 -32.80 -1.55
N GLU A 147 -21.41 -34.07 -1.56
CA GLU A 147 -20.79 -35.10 -0.73
C GLU A 147 -19.31 -35.32 -1.10
N VAL A 148 -18.98 -35.31 -2.39
CA VAL A 148 -17.58 -35.39 -2.85
C VAL A 148 -16.79 -34.14 -2.42
N ALA A 149 -17.37 -32.95 -2.54
CA ALA A 149 -16.76 -31.69 -2.12
C ALA A 149 -16.44 -31.69 -0.61
N GLU A 150 -17.39 -32.16 0.20
CA GLU A 150 -17.19 -32.33 1.65
C GLU A 150 -16.08 -33.37 1.94
N GLY A 151 -16.05 -34.47 1.19
CA GLY A 151 -14.97 -35.47 1.29
C GLY A 151 -13.59 -34.89 0.98
N ILE A 152 -13.48 -34.08 -0.08
CA ILE A 152 -12.25 -33.37 -0.44
C ILE A 152 -11.83 -32.43 0.70
N ALA A 153 -12.76 -31.61 1.20
CA ALA A 153 -12.50 -30.66 2.28
C ALA A 153 -12.04 -31.35 3.57
N ARG A 154 -12.61 -32.51 3.91
CA ARG A 154 -12.27 -33.30 5.12
C ARG A 154 -11.05 -34.20 4.97
N SER A 155 -10.57 -34.44 3.74
CA SER A 155 -9.42 -35.33 3.50
C SER A 155 -8.08 -34.80 4.03
N GLY A 156 -8.02 -33.51 4.39
CA GLY A 156 -6.84 -32.88 4.95
C GLY A 156 -7.19 -31.52 5.55
N ARG A 157 -6.18 -30.79 6.03
CA ARG A 157 -6.37 -29.43 6.54
C ARG A 157 -6.23 -28.43 5.39
N LEU A 158 -7.35 -28.10 4.74
CA LEU A 158 -7.36 -27.18 3.60
C LEU A 158 -6.86 -25.78 3.98
N LEU A 159 -7.30 -25.27 5.12
CA LEU A 159 -6.76 -24.03 5.69
C LEU A 159 -6.79 -24.05 7.21
N GLY A 160 -6.01 -23.17 7.83
CA GLY A 160 -6.05 -22.95 9.27
C GLY A 160 -5.19 -21.78 9.71
N VAL A 161 -5.39 -21.33 10.94
CA VAL A 161 -4.60 -20.24 11.52
C VAL A 161 -3.67 -20.81 12.59
N HIS A 162 -2.40 -20.41 12.51
CA HIS A 162 -1.38 -20.68 13.51
C HIS A 162 -1.17 -19.42 14.35
N PRO A 163 -1.68 -19.35 15.59
CA PRO A 163 -1.56 -18.17 16.42
C PRO A 163 -0.10 -17.78 16.65
N PHE A 164 0.18 -16.48 16.68
CA PHE A 164 1.51 -16.02 17.06
C PHE A 164 1.77 -16.30 18.54
N ARG A 165 2.98 -16.76 18.84
CA ARG A 165 3.45 -17.07 20.19
C ARG A 165 4.29 -15.91 20.71
N PRO A 166 4.15 -15.51 21.98
CA PRO A 166 4.93 -14.41 22.54
C PRO A 166 6.37 -14.86 22.79
N LEU A 167 7.23 -14.72 21.78
CA LEU A 167 8.64 -15.10 21.86
C LEU A 167 9.50 -13.99 22.46
N LYS A 168 10.49 -14.37 23.28
CA LYS A 168 11.61 -13.49 23.64
C LYS A 168 12.65 -13.49 22.53
N VAL A 169 12.92 -12.33 21.95
CA VAL A 169 13.84 -12.18 20.81
C VAL A 169 15.13 -11.50 21.27
N GLY A 170 16.27 -12.15 21.08
CA GLY A 170 17.58 -11.55 21.26
C GLY A 170 18.07 -10.89 19.98
N LEU A 171 18.68 -9.71 20.09
CA LEU A 171 19.27 -8.99 18.97
C LEU A 171 20.73 -8.66 19.26
N VAL A 172 21.62 -9.10 18.36
CA VAL A 172 23.03 -8.69 18.34
C VAL A 172 23.20 -7.62 17.27
N LEU A 173 23.74 -6.47 17.66
CA LEU A 173 24.18 -5.39 16.78
C LEU A 173 25.70 -5.44 16.70
N THR A 174 26.22 -5.53 15.49
CA THR A 174 27.67 -5.51 15.29
C THR A 174 28.14 -4.14 14.82
N GLU A 175 29.37 -3.78 15.16
CA GLU A 175 29.94 -2.46 14.91
C GLU A 175 31.19 -2.55 14.02
N LEU A 176 31.34 -1.58 13.11
CA LEU A 176 32.55 -1.31 12.34
C LEU A 176 32.88 0.19 12.44
N PRO A 177 34.16 0.59 12.31
CA PRO A 177 34.56 1.99 12.31
C PRO A 177 33.76 2.81 11.28
N GLY A 178 33.16 3.92 11.73
CA GLY A 178 32.39 4.84 10.88
C GLY A 178 30.88 4.54 10.80
N LEU A 179 30.38 3.48 11.45
CA LEU A 179 28.94 3.25 11.56
C LEU A 179 28.33 4.27 12.54
N LYS A 180 27.30 5.00 12.07
CA LYS A 180 26.61 6.01 12.88
C LYS A 180 25.69 5.37 13.92
N GLU A 181 25.65 5.93 15.13
CA GLU A 181 24.75 5.52 16.22
C GLU A 181 23.29 5.48 15.78
N SER A 182 22.83 6.49 15.04
CA SER A 182 21.45 6.57 14.54
C SER A 182 21.04 5.40 13.64
N ILE A 183 21.99 4.77 12.94
CA ILE A 183 21.72 3.57 12.11
C ILE A 183 21.51 2.33 12.99
N MET A 184 22.13 2.30 14.16
CA MET A 184 21.97 1.22 15.14
C MET A 184 20.66 1.38 15.91
N GLU A 185 20.36 2.60 16.36
CA GLU A 185 19.08 2.94 17.00
C GLU A 185 17.90 2.61 16.08
N GLY A 186 17.96 3.01 14.81
CA GLY A 186 16.93 2.68 13.82
C GLY A 186 16.77 1.17 13.59
N ALA A 187 17.86 0.39 13.66
CA ALA A 187 17.79 -1.07 13.56
C ALA A 187 17.09 -1.70 14.78
N VAL A 188 17.36 -1.19 15.99
CA VAL A 188 16.69 -1.62 17.22
C VAL A 188 15.20 -1.28 17.15
N GLU A 189 14.86 -0.05 16.78
CA GLU A 189 13.47 0.40 16.68
C GLU A 189 12.68 -0.43 15.66
N ALA A 190 13.21 -0.57 14.43
CA ALA A 190 12.55 -1.32 13.37
C ALA A 190 12.41 -2.81 13.70
N THR A 191 13.37 -3.40 14.41
CA THR A 191 13.28 -4.79 14.89
C THR A 191 12.28 -4.90 16.04
N GLY A 192 12.29 -3.95 16.98
CA GLY A 192 11.37 -3.90 18.11
C GLY A 192 9.91 -3.80 17.67
N GLN A 193 9.61 -2.95 16.70
CA GLN A 193 8.26 -2.81 16.12
C GLN A 193 7.77 -4.12 15.48
N ARG A 194 8.63 -4.82 14.72
CA ARG A 194 8.29 -6.12 14.13
C ARG A 194 8.02 -7.18 15.17
N VAL A 195 8.90 -7.28 16.17
CA VAL A 195 8.78 -8.25 17.26
C VAL A 195 7.49 -8.00 18.05
N ALA A 196 7.21 -6.75 18.41
CA ALA A 196 5.99 -6.37 19.13
C ALA A 196 4.72 -6.64 18.29
N GLY A 197 4.76 -6.33 16.99
CA GLY A 197 3.66 -6.62 16.05
C GLY A 197 3.33 -8.11 15.92
N LEU A 198 4.28 -8.98 16.28
CA LEU A 198 4.10 -10.44 16.33
C LEU A 198 3.93 -10.98 17.75
N THR A 199 3.56 -10.13 18.72
CA THR A 199 3.36 -10.46 20.15
C THR A 199 4.63 -10.78 20.95
N GLY A 200 5.81 -10.60 20.35
CA GLY A 200 7.08 -10.87 20.99
C GLY A 200 7.59 -9.75 21.88
N THR A 201 8.68 -10.03 22.58
CA THR A 201 9.43 -9.06 23.39
C THR A 201 10.88 -9.04 22.93
N LEU A 202 11.40 -7.86 22.58
CA LEU A 202 12.81 -7.69 22.30
C LEU A 202 13.58 -7.60 23.63
N LEU A 203 14.53 -8.51 23.85
CA LEU A 203 15.46 -8.43 24.99
C LEU A 203 16.42 -7.24 24.81
N PRO A 204 17.07 -6.74 25.88
CA PRO A 204 18.10 -5.73 25.77
C PRO A 204 19.13 -6.12 24.68
N PRO A 205 19.31 -5.31 23.62
CA PRO A 205 20.21 -5.66 22.53
C PRO A 205 21.66 -5.74 22.99
N GLU A 206 22.40 -6.72 22.48
CA GLU A 206 23.84 -6.85 22.70
C GLU A 206 24.60 -6.14 21.58
N ARG A 207 25.66 -5.40 21.95
CA ARG A 207 26.55 -4.71 21.00
C ARG A 207 27.94 -5.31 21.05
N CYS A 208 28.56 -5.48 19.90
CA CYS A 208 29.90 -6.04 19.82
C CYS A 208 30.63 -5.65 18.51
N PRO A 209 31.97 -5.78 18.46
CA PRO A 209 32.71 -5.72 17.20
C PRO A 209 32.17 -6.71 16.15
N HIS A 210 32.26 -6.35 14.86
CA HIS A 210 31.88 -7.22 13.75
C HIS A 210 32.90 -8.35 13.50
N GLU A 211 33.05 -9.22 14.49
CA GLU A 211 34.00 -10.33 14.51
C GLU A 211 33.33 -11.60 15.05
N GLU A 212 33.78 -12.76 14.57
CA GLU A 212 33.17 -14.07 14.86
C GLU A 212 33.04 -14.37 16.37
N GLU A 213 34.11 -14.14 17.14
CA GLU A 213 34.14 -14.48 18.57
C GLU A 213 33.28 -13.53 19.44
N PRO A 214 33.36 -12.19 19.30
CA PRO A 214 32.46 -11.28 20.01
C PRO A 214 30.98 -11.51 19.73
N ILE A 215 30.60 -11.78 18.48
CA ILE A 215 29.21 -12.08 18.10
C ILE A 215 28.76 -13.39 18.77
N ALA A 216 29.60 -14.44 18.73
CA ALA A 216 29.28 -15.70 19.37
C ALA A 216 29.08 -15.54 20.89
N ALA A 217 29.92 -14.74 21.55
CA ALA A 217 29.77 -14.44 22.97
C ALA A 217 28.46 -13.68 23.29
N ALA A 218 28.06 -12.74 22.44
CA ALA A 218 26.79 -12.02 22.56
C ALA A 218 25.57 -12.95 22.39
N LEU A 219 25.61 -13.87 21.42
CA LEU A 219 24.56 -14.88 21.24
C LEU A 219 24.40 -15.76 22.49
N HIS A 220 25.50 -16.19 23.11
CA HIS A 220 25.43 -16.95 24.36
C HIS A 220 24.80 -16.16 25.50
N ARG A 221 25.13 -14.88 25.67
CA ARG A 221 24.51 -14.03 26.71
C ARG A 221 23.00 -13.90 26.51
N LEU A 222 22.55 -13.71 25.27
CA LEU A 222 21.11 -13.67 24.94
C LEU A 222 20.41 -15.00 25.19
N LEU A 223 21.06 -16.13 24.87
CA LEU A 223 20.53 -17.46 25.22
C LEU A 223 20.39 -17.63 26.73
N GLN A 224 21.38 -17.21 27.53
CA GLN A 224 21.28 -17.24 28.99
C GLN A 224 20.22 -16.29 29.55
N ALA A 225 19.96 -15.18 28.85
CA ALA A 225 18.85 -14.28 29.16
C ALA A 225 17.46 -14.83 28.75
N GLY A 226 17.41 -16.03 28.14
CA GLY A 226 16.19 -16.73 27.77
C GLY A 226 15.64 -16.34 26.40
N ALA A 227 16.49 -15.95 25.44
CA ALA A 227 16.09 -15.75 24.06
C ALA A 227 15.57 -17.06 23.42
N GLU A 228 14.41 -16.98 22.76
CA GLU A 228 13.75 -18.06 22.03
C GLU A 228 13.89 -17.89 20.50
N LEU A 229 14.42 -16.76 20.07
CA LEU A 229 14.80 -16.43 18.70
C LEU A 229 15.98 -15.46 18.75
N LEU A 230 17.00 -15.69 17.93
CA LEU A 230 18.20 -14.84 17.87
C LEU A 230 18.30 -14.15 16.51
N LEU A 231 18.52 -12.84 16.52
CA LEU A 231 18.72 -12.03 15.33
C LEU A 231 20.09 -11.35 15.38
N ILE A 232 20.77 -11.29 14.24
CA ILE A 232 22.08 -10.64 14.09
C ILE A 232 21.95 -9.55 13.03
N ALA A 233 22.02 -8.29 13.46
CA ALA A 233 22.08 -7.13 12.58
C ALA A 233 23.55 -6.77 12.31
N GLY A 234 24.07 -7.28 11.19
CA GLY A 234 25.45 -7.06 10.76
C GLY A 234 25.75 -5.59 10.39
N ALA A 235 26.95 -5.11 10.74
CA ALA A 235 27.49 -3.81 10.33
C ALA A 235 27.71 -3.77 8.81
N SER A 236 28.05 -4.93 8.24
CA SER A 236 28.12 -5.20 6.81
C SER A 236 27.01 -6.17 6.39
N ALA A 237 26.65 -6.13 5.11
CA ALA A 237 25.78 -7.14 4.52
C ALA A 237 26.50 -8.49 4.48
N VAL A 238 25.78 -9.55 4.83
CA VAL A 238 26.32 -10.91 4.78
C VAL A 238 26.45 -11.35 3.32
N VAL A 239 27.65 -11.74 2.91
CA VAL A 239 27.93 -12.15 1.51
C VAL A 239 28.33 -13.61 1.36
N ASP A 240 28.71 -14.29 2.45
CA ASP A 240 29.11 -15.69 2.46
C ASP A 240 28.72 -16.40 3.77
N ARG A 241 28.65 -17.73 3.74
CA ARG A 241 28.40 -18.56 4.94
C ARG A 241 29.56 -18.56 5.94
N ARG A 242 30.74 -18.07 5.55
CA ARG A 242 31.92 -17.92 6.40
C ARG A 242 32.13 -16.49 6.88
N ASP A 243 31.18 -15.59 6.59
CA ASP A 243 31.20 -14.24 7.08
C ASP A 243 30.97 -14.20 8.62
N ALA A 244 31.25 -13.07 9.27
CA ALA A 244 31.34 -12.99 10.73
C ALA A 244 30.05 -13.45 11.44
N GLY A 245 28.87 -13.05 10.94
CA GLY A 245 27.57 -13.43 11.51
C GLY A 245 27.29 -14.94 11.44
N PRO A 246 27.28 -15.56 10.25
CA PRO A 246 27.09 -17.00 10.12
C PRO A 246 28.17 -17.84 10.83
N ALA A 247 29.44 -17.43 10.75
CA ALA A 247 30.53 -18.10 11.45
C ALA A 247 30.33 -18.06 12.97
N ALA A 248 29.83 -16.96 13.50
CA ALA A 248 29.51 -16.84 14.93
C ALA A 248 28.37 -17.77 15.38
N ILE A 249 27.36 -18.00 14.55
CA ILE A 249 26.30 -19.01 14.82
C ILE A 249 26.94 -20.40 14.96
N VAL A 250 27.83 -20.76 14.03
CA VAL A 250 28.54 -22.06 14.06
C VAL A 250 29.45 -22.15 15.28
N ARG A 251 30.22 -21.10 15.58
CA ARG A 251 31.07 -21.02 16.77
C ARG A 251 30.27 -21.16 18.06
N ALA A 252 29.04 -20.64 18.10
CA ALA A 252 28.13 -20.79 19.23
C ALA A 252 27.53 -22.21 19.37
N GLY A 253 28.05 -23.20 18.62
CA GLY A 253 27.56 -24.58 18.62
C GLY A 253 26.34 -24.80 17.73
N GLY A 254 26.00 -23.82 16.89
CA GLY A 254 24.87 -23.88 15.98
C GLY A 254 25.21 -24.48 14.61
N ARG A 255 24.20 -24.50 13.73
CA ARG A 255 24.32 -24.88 12.33
C ARG A 255 23.58 -23.91 11.41
N ILE A 256 24.06 -23.79 10.18
CA ILE A 256 23.39 -23.00 9.14
C ILE A 256 22.46 -23.90 8.34
N GLU A 257 21.17 -23.59 8.38
CA GLU A 257 20.12 -24.25 7.59
C GLU A 257 20.11 -23.73 6.15
N HIS A 258 20.19 -22.41 5.97
CA HIS A 258 20.03 -21.77 4.66
C HIS A 258 20.79 -20.44 4.55
N PHE A 259 21.17 -20.09 3.32
CA PHE A 259 21.79 -18.81 3.01
C PHE A 259 21.23 -18.25 1.71
N GLY A 260 20.88 -16.98 1.72
CA GLY A 260 20.18 -16.29 0.66
C GLY A 260 18.66 -16.49 0.71
N MET A 261 17.92 -15.71 -0.08
CA MET A 261 16.52 -16.00 -0.38
C MET A 261 16.12 -15.38 -1.73
N PRO A 262 15.16 -15.97 -2.46
CA PRO A 262 14.67 -15.43 -3.73
C PRO A 262 13.61 -14.34 -3.51
N VAL A 263 13.86 -13.38 -2.60
CA VAL A 263 12.95 -12.26 -2.31
C VAL A 263 13.73 -10.95 -2.27
N ASP A 264 13.18 -9.89 -2.88
CA ASP A 264 13.83 -8.59 -3.02
C ASP A 264 12.86 -7.45 -2.64
N PRO A 265 13.19 -6.58 -1.65
CA PRO A 265 14.36 -6.65 -0.75
C PRO A 265 14.31 -7.81 0.24
N GLY A 266 15.50 -8.32 0.61
CA GLY A 266 15.65 -9.36 1.64
C GLY A 266 16.59 -10.51 1.26
N ASN A 267 17.11 -10.52 0.04
CA ASN A 267 17.86 -11.63 -0.56
C ASN A 267 19.09 -12.14 0.21
N LEU A 268 19.64 -11.39 1.16
CA LEU A 268 20.83 -11.73 1.94
C LEU A 268 20.50 -12.13 3.39
N ILE A 269 19.59 -13.09 3.58
CA ILE A 269 19.40 -13.72 4.90
C ILE A 269 20.42 -14.84 5.11
N CYS A 270 20.77 -15.11 6.36
CA CYS A 270 21.33 -16.40 6.75
C CYS A 270 20.50 -17.00 7.88
N LEU A 271 19.88 -18.16 7.62
CA LEU A 271 19.04 -18.86 8.59
C LEU A 271 19.82 -20.04 9.17
N GLY A 272 19.84 -20.15 10.49
CA GLY A 272 20.44 -21.24 11.23
C GLY A 272 19.71 -21.48 12.56
N GLU A 273 20.36 -22.23 13.44
CA GLU A 273 19.86 -22.54 14.77
C GLU A 273 21.02 -22.86 15.71
N ILE A 274 20.87 -22.54 17.00
CA ILE A 274 21.78 -22.90 18.08
C ILE A 274 21.00 -23.81 19.03
N GLY A 275 21.34 -25.10 19.07
CA GLY A 275 20.44 -26.12 19.62
C GLY A 275 19.12 -26.13 18.83
N GLU A 276 18.00 -25.94 19.51
CA GLU A 276 16.66 -25.83 18.89
C GLU A 276 16.21 -24.37 18.70
N ILE A 277 17.03 -23.39 19.11
CA ILE A 277 16.69 -21.97 19.03
C ILE A 277 17.06 -21.43 17.64
N PRO A 278 16.09 -20.92 16.85
CA PRO A 278 16.39 -20.34 15.55
C PRO A 278 17.29 -19.10 15.69
N ALA A 279 18.24 -18.98 14.76
CA ALA A 279 19.15 -17.85 14.67
C ALA A 279 19.18 -17.32 13.23
N MET A 280 19.14 -16.00 13.06
CA MET A 280 19.09 -15.39 11.72
C MET A 280 19.99 -14.17 11.61
N VAL A 281 20.84 -14.16 10.59
CA VAL A 281 21.56 -12.96 10.15
C VAL A 281 20.66 -12.17 9.23
N LEU A 282 20.41 -10.91 9.60
CA LEU A 282 19.51 -10.02 8.90
C LEU A 282 20.22 -9.36 7.70
N PRO A 283 19.52 -9.15 6.57
CA PRO A 283 20.05 -8.36 5.47
C PRO A 283 20.13 -6.89 5.89
N GLY A 284 21.03 -6.11 5.29
CA GLY A 284 21.18 -4.68 5.65
C GLY A 284 19.89 -3.87 5.51
N CYS A 285 19.02 -4.24 4.56
CA CYS A 285 17.71 -3.62 4.36
C CYS A 285 16.69 -3.92 5.46
N ALA A 286 16.95 -4.85 6.38
CA ALA A 286 16.08 -5.14 7.54
C ALA A 286 16.01 -3.99 8.54
N ARG A 287 16.95 -3.03 8.48
CA ARG A 287 16.95 -1.81 9.30
C ARG A 287 15.82 -0.85 8.95
N SER A 288 15.20 -1.01 7.78
CA SER A 288 14.01 -0.24 7.39
C SER A 288 12.76 -0.86 8.03
N PRO A 289 11.73 -0.07 8.40
CA PRO A 289 10.43 -0.61 8.84
C PRO A 289 9.60 -1.22 7.69
N LYS A 290 10.02 -1.04 6.43
CA LYS A 290 9.33 -1.60 5.27
C LYS A 290 9.38 -3.12 5.25
N LEU A 291 8.36 -3.74 4.63
CA LEU A 291 8.31 -5.18 4.42
C LEU A 291 9.56 -5.68 3.69
N ASN A 292 10.14 -6.74 4.22
CA ASN A 292 11.35 -7.39 3.76
C ASN A 292 11.13 -8.90 3.71
N GLY A 293 11.82 -9.61 2.83
CA GLY A 293 11.71 -11.07 2.75
C GLY A 293 11.96 -11.79 4.08
N PHE A 294 12.81 -11.27 4.97
CA PHE A 294 13.02 -11.90 6.28
C PHE A 294 11.76 -11.85 7.16
N ASP A 295 10.83 -10.91 6.94
CA ASP A 295 9.57 -10.83 7.69
C ASP A 295 8.74 -12.09 7.49
N TRP A 296 8.76 -12.69 6.30
CA TRP A 296 8.07 -13.94 6.00
C TRP A 296 8.64 -15.13 6.79
N VAL A 297 9.95 -15.13 7.04
CA VAL A 297 10.60 -16.12 7.90
C VAL A 297 10.23 -15.85 9.36
N LEU A 298 10.31 -14.60 9.79
CA LEU A 298 10.00 -14.17 11.15
C LEU A 298 8.57 -14.55 11.56
N GLN A 299 7.58 -14.22 10.74
CA GLN A 299 6.16 -14.55 10.95
C GLN A 299 5.94 -16.06 11.14
N ARG A 300 6.60 -16.89 10.34
CA ARG A 300 6.51 -18.36 10.45
C ARG A 300 7.09 -18.87 11.77
N LEU A 301 8.24 -18.34 12.21
CA LEU A 301 8.85 -18.72 13.48
C LEU A 301 7.96 -18.36 14.68
N PHE A 302 7.37 -17.16 14.67
CA PHE A 302 6.38 -16.73 15.65
C PHE A 302 5.12 -17.60 15.67
N ALA A 303 4.68 -18.07 14.50
CA ALA A 303 3.56 -19.02 14.35
C ALA A 303 3.94 -20.48 14.68
N GLY A 304 5.21 -20.73 15.03
CA GLY A 304 5.74 -22.08 15.33
C GLY A 304 5.88 -23.01 14.16
N LEU A 305 6.00 -22.44 12.97
CA LEU A 305 6.31 -23.16 11.76
C LEU A 305 7.83 -23.16 11.56
N ARG A 306 8.41 -24.36 11.49
CA ARG A 306 9.82 -24.52 11.13
C ARG A 306 10.02 -24.11 9.67
N VAL A 307 11.03 -23.30 9.41
CA VAL A 307 11.40 -22.86 8.05
C VAL A 307 12.64 -23.62 7.60
N LYS A 308 12.52 -24.44 6.56
CA LYS A 308 13.65 -25.16 5.96
C LYS A 308 14.13 -24.47 4.68
N SER A 309 15.31 -24.88 4.20
CA SER A 309 15.86 -24.42 2.92
C SER A 309 14.85 -24.43 1.76
N ARG A 310 14.08 -25.52 1.61
CA ARG A 310 13.06 -25.62 0.55
C ARG A 310 11.95 -24.57 0.67
N ASP A 311 11.60 -24.19 1.89
CA ASP A 311 10.48 -23.29 2.16
C ASP A 311 10.88 -21.84 1.86
N VAL A 312 12.16 -21.50 2.07
CA VAL A 312 12.76 -20.23 1.66
C VAL A 312 12.84 -20.15 0.12
N MET A 313 13.34 -21.21 -0.54
CA MET A 313 13.49 -21.20 -1.99
C MET A 313 12.16 -21.12 -2.75
N ARG A 314 11.05 -21.58 -2.15
CA ARG A 314 9.70 -21.45 -2.74
C ARG A 314 9.11 -20.05 -2.63
N MET A 315 9.76 -19.12 -1.93
CA MET A 315 9.31 -17.72 -1.81
C MET A 315 9.55 -16.88 -3.08
N GLY A 316 10.15 -17.46 -4.14
CA GLY A 316 10.46 -16.73 -5.37
C GLY A 316 9.23 -16.23 -6.13
N VAL A 317 8.13 -16.99 -6.13
CA VAL A 317 6.87 -16.56 -6.74
C VAL A 317 6.22 -15.52 -5.83
N GLY A 318 6.09 -14.29 -6.32
CA GLY A 318 5.66 -13.14 -5.51
C GLY A 318 6.77 -12.55 -4.64
N GLY A 319 8.02 -13.05 -4.75
CA GLY A 319 9.17 -12.58 -3.97
C GLY A 319 9.72 -11.22 -4.40
N LEU A 320 9.24 -10.62 -5.48
CA LEU A 320 9.57 -9.24 -5.82
C LEU A 320 8.62 -8.32 -5.07
N LEU A 321 9.00 -7.89 -3.87
CA LEU A 321 8.14 -7.08 -3.01
C LEU A 321 8.06 -5.64 -3.51
N LYS A 322 9.20 -5.09 -3.99
CA LYS A 322 9.32 -3.72 -4.53
C LYS A 322 10.47 -3.61 -5.53
N GLU A 323 10.32 -2.79 -6.57
CA GLU A 323 11.45 -2.38 -7.43
C GLU A 323 12.36 -1.43 -6.63
N ILE A 324 13.64 -1.79 -6.51
CA ILE A 324 14.67 -0.88 -5.99
C ILE A 324 14.96 0.14 -7.08
N GLU A 325 14.39 1.34 -6.99
CA GLU A 325 14.92 2.50 -7.71
C GLU A 325 16.31 2.83 -7.16
N SER A 326 17.31 2.63 -8.01
CA SER A 326 18.77 2.79 -7.79
C SER A 326 19.41 1.81 -6.80
N ARG A 327 19.81 0.63 -7.31
CA ARG A 327 21.00 -0.03 -6.76
C ARG A 327 22.20 0.87 -7.13
N PRO A 328 22.98 1.42 -6.18
CA PRO A 328 24.28 1.96 -6.52
C PRO A 328 25.11 0.77 -6.99
N LEU A 329 25.43 0.70 -8.28
CA LEU A 329 26.27 -0.34 -8.85
C LEU A 329 27.70 -0.17 -8.31
N PRO A 330 28.30 -1.15 -7.61
CA PRO A 330 29.74 -1.21 -7.42
C PRO A 330 30.24 -2.42 -8.22
N ARG A 331 30.62 -2.16 -9.46
CA ARG A 331 31.63 -2.92 -10.21
C ARG A 331 32.02 -2.02 -11.37
N ALA A 332 33.28 -1.59 -11.32
CA ALA A 332 33.92 -0.86 -12.39
C ALA A 332 33.61 -1.57 -13.73
N ASP A 333 33.28 -0.75 -14.74
CA ASP A 333 33.29 -1.11 -16.16
C ASP A 333 32.14 -1.99 -16.70
N ALA A 334 30.88 -1.53 -16.59
CA ALA A 334 29.80 -2.02 -17.45
C ALA A 334 29.46 -1.02 -18.57
N PRO A 335 29.31 -1.43 -19.85
CA PRO A 335 29.10 -0.52 -20.97
C PRO A 335 27.77 0.24 -20.88
N LYS A 336 27.76 1.49 -21.37
CA LYS A 336 26.55 2.31 -21.57
C LYS A 336 25.60 1.63 -22.57
N GLY A 337 24.77 0.73 -22.07
CA GLY A 337 23.71 0.04 -22.82
C GLY A 337 22.38 0.76 -22.65
N GLN A 338 21.71 1.01 -23.77
CA GLN A 338 20.44 1.71 -23.92
C GLN A 338 19.38 1.22 -22.92
N ALA A 339 18.66 2.17 -22.33
CA ALA A 339 17.49 1.91 -21.49
C ALA A 339 16.50 1.02 -22.26
N SER A 340 16.26 -0.19 -21.76
CA SER A 340 15.17 -1.02 -22.26
C SER A 340 13.83 -0.44 -21.78
N PRO A 341 12.78 -0.48 -22.62
CA PRO A 341 11.55 0.25 -22.37
C PRO A 341 10.78 -0.36 -21.20
N ALA A 342 10.48 0.48 -20.20
CA ALA A 342 9.63 0.15 -19.07
C ALA A 342 8.23 -0.29 -19.53
N THR A 343 7.71 -1.36 -18.93
CA THR A 343 6.28 -1.70 -19.02
C THR A 343 5.50 -0.61 -18.27
N PRO A 344 4.39 -0.08 -18.83
CA PRO A 344 3.75 1.12 -18.27
C PRO A 344 3.09 0.84 -16.92
N ARG A 345 3.68 1.35 -15.82
CA ARG A 345 2.99 1.53 -14.53
C ARG A 345 1.69 2.33 -14.77
N ARG A 346 0.59 1.98 -14.09
CA ARG A 346 -0.64 2.79 -14.13
C ARG A 346 -0.31 4.19 -13.64
N ARG A 347 -0.47 5.21 -14.49
CA ARG A 347 -0.19 6.60 -14.13
C ARG A 347 -1.13 7.02 -12.99
N ARG A 348 -0.57 7.33 -11.81
CA ARG A 348 -1.31 7.90 -10.66
C ARG A 348 -1.83 9.29 -11.05
N GLN A 349 -3.07 9.60 -10.69
CA GLN A 349 -3.65 10.92 -10.98
C GLN A 349 -3.29 11.91 -9.86
N VAL A 350 -2.36 12.83 -10.14
CA VAL A 350 -1.97 13.91 -9.22
C VAL A 350 -2.36 15.24 -9.83
N ALA A 351 -3.20 16.00 -9.14
CA ALA A 351 -3.59 17.35 -9.56
C ALA A 351 -2.48 18.36 -9.28
N ALA A 352 -2.35 19.39 -10.12
CA ALA A 352 -1.53 20.56 -9.80
C ALA A 352 -2.41 21.69 -9.29
N LEU A 353 -2.03 22.26 -8.14
CA LEU A 353 -2.69 23.41 -7.54
C LEU A 353 -1.75 24.60 -7.56
N VAL A 354 -2.01 25.58 -8.42
CA VAL A 354 -1.23 26.81 -8.53
C VAL A 354 -1.89 27.90 -7.68
N LEU A 355 -1.19 28.37 -6.65
CA LEU A 355 -1.66 29.44 -5.78
C LEU A 355 -1.26 30.80 -6.37
N ALA A 356 -2.23 31.51 -6.96
CA ALA A 356 -2.05 32.80 -7.64
C ALA A 356 -2.97 33.91 -7.07
N ALA A 357 -3.41 33.76 -5.81
CA ALA A 357 -4.37 34.68 -5.18
C ALA A 357 -3.72 35.77 -4.30
N GLY A 358 -2.39 35.79 -4.18
CA GLY A 358 -1.66 36.66 -3.26
C GLY A 358 -1.74 38.15 -3.60
N ARG A 359 -1.78 39.01 -2.57
CA ARG A 359 -1.91 40.47 -2.69
C ARG A 359 -0.64 41.22 -3.13
N SER A 360 0.48 40.50 -3.30
CA SER A 360 1.78 41.11 -3.67
C SER A 360 2.18 42.32 -2.80
N SER A 361 1.81 42.33 -1.51
CA SER A 361 1.90 43.53 -0.65
C SER A 361 3.32 44.06 -0.46
N ARG A 362 4.34 43.19 -0.59
CA ARG A 362 5.77 43.53 -0.54
C ARG A 362 6.33 44.10 -1.86
N MET A 363 5.56 43.98 -2.94
CA MET A 363 5.90 44.46 -4.29
C MET A 363 4.93 45.55 -4.78
N ALA A 364 4.12 46.11 -3.88
CA ALA A 364 3.23 47.21 -4.17
C ALA A 364 3.98 48.38 -4.83
N PRO A 365 3.38 49.07 -5.83
CA PRO A 365 1.99 48.95 -6.27
C PRO A 365 1.71 47.84 -7.31
N HIS A 366 2.71 47.03 -7.70
CA HIS A 366 2.57 46.07 -8.78
C HIS A 366 2.25 44.66 -8.28
N ASN A 367 1.35 43.95 -8.98
CA ASN A 367 1.17 42.53 -8.76
C ASN A 367 2.34 41.74 -9.38
N LYS A 368 3.17 41.12 -8.52
CA LYS A 368 4.37 40.41 -8.93
C LYS A 368 4.14 39.31 -9.97
N LEU A 369 2.97 38.68 -9.90
CA LEU A 369 2.54 37.61 -10.81
C LEU A 369 2.37 38.09 -12.25
N LEU A 370 2.15 39.40 -12.44
CA LEU A 370 1.94 40.03 -13.74
C LEU A 370 3.20 40.69 -14.28
N VAL A 371 4.32 40.67 -13.55
CA VAL A 371 5.58 41.26 -14.04
C VAL A 371 6.07 40.43 -15.23
N PRO A 372 6.30 41.05 -16.39
CA PRO A 372 6.76 40.34 -17.57
C PRO A 372 8.25 40.01 -17.48
N ASP A 373 8.63 38.85 -17.99
CA ASP A 373 10.03 38.51 -18.27
C ASP A 373 10.58 39.33 -19.45
N ARG A 374 11.84 39.09 -19.82
CA ARG A 374 12.52 39.72 -20.97
C ARG A 374 11.74 39.57 -22.28
N ASP A 375 11.05 38.46 -22.47
CA ASP A 375 10.25 38.15 -23.67
C ASP A 375 8.82 38.70 -23.58
N GLY A 376 8.48 39.44 -22.51
CA GLY A 376 7.17 40.04 -22.31
C GLY A 376 6.14 39.12 -21.66
N ARG A 377 6.54 37.93 -21.20
CA ARG A 377 5.61 36.94 -20.63
C ARG A 377 5.41 37.17 -19.14
N PRO A 378 4.17 37.27 -18.64
CA PRO A 378 3.90 37.40 -17.21
C PRO A 378 4.46 36.21 -16.41
N MET A 379 4.97 36.47 -15.20
CA MET A 379 5.51 35.46 -14.29
C MET A 379 4.56 34.27 -14.07
N VAL A 380 3.27 34.55 -13.81
CA VAL A 380 2.26 33.50 -13.60
C VAL A 380 2.04 32.64 -14.84
N ALA A 381 2.16 33.22 -16.04
CA ALA A 381 2.06 32.47 -17.30
C ALA A 381 3.22 31.47 -17.42
N ARG A 382 4.44 31.88 -17.05
CA ARG A 382 5.62 30.99 -17.02
C ARG A 382 5.47 29.87 -15.99
N VAL A 383 4.96 30.15 -14.79
CA VAL A 383 4.69 29.10 -13.78
C VAL A 383 3.67 28.09 -14.32
N VAL A 384 2.55 28.57 -14.88
CA VAL A 384 1.52 27.68 -15.42
C VAL A 384 2.04 26.88 -16.61
N ASP A 385 2.86 27.47 -17.47
CA ASP A 385 3.50 26.75 -18.58
C ASP A 385 4.42 25.63 -18.09
N ASN A 386 5.22 25.88 -17.06
CA ASN A 386 6.06 24.85 -16.46
C ASN A 386 5.23 23.72 -15.83
N VAL A 387 4.12 24.05 -15.15
CA VAL A 387 3.19 23.06 -14.59
C VAL A 387 2.52 22.26 -15.71
N LEU A 388 2.10 22.90 -16.79
CA LEU A 388 1.52 22.23 -17.96
C LEU A 388 2.54 21.37 -18.70
N ALA A 389 3.84 21.67 -18.62
CA ALA A 389 4.90 20.82 -19.13
C ALA A 389 5.13 19.55 -18.28
N SER A 390 4.57 19.48 -17.06
CA SER A 390 4.60 18.28 -16.21
C SER A 390 3.43 17.32 -16.48
N GLN A 391 3.46 16.15 -15.86
CA GLN A 391 2.40 15.14 -15.90
C GLN A 391 1.25 15.41 -14.92
N ALA A 392 1.35 16.40 -14.03
CA ALA A 392 0.31 16.68 -13.03
C ALA A 392 -0.97 17.21 -13.70
N ARG A 393 -2.10 16.51 -13.52
CA ARG A 393 -3.41 16.84 -14.08
C ARG A 393 -4.55 16.46 -13.12
N PRO A 394 -5.64 17.25 -13.08
CA PRO A 394 -5.84 18.54 -13.77
C PRO A 394 -4.99 19.67 -13.18
N VAL A 395 -4.90 20.80 -13.87
CA VAL A 395 -4.23 22.03 -13.37
C VAL A 395 -5.30 23.02 -12.89
N VAL A 396 -5.31 23.26 -11.59
CA VAL A 396 -6.22 24.19 -10.91
C VAL A 396 -5.44 25.44 -10.53
N VAL A 397 -5.90 26.62 -10.96
CA VAL A 397 -5.28 27.91 -10.65
C VAL A 397 -6.21 28.69 -9.73
N VAL A 398 -5.74 28.99 -8.52
CA VAL A 398 -6.50 29.77 -7.55
C VAL A 398 -6.21 31.25 -7.76
N THR A 399 -7.24 32.03 -8.08
CA THR A 399 -7.15 33.47 -8.36
C THR A 399 -7.79 34.30 -7.24
N GLY A 400 -7.30 35.53 -7.04
CA GLY A 400 -7.70 36.39 -5.93
C GLY A 400 -7.52 37.87 -6.29
N HIS A 401 -6.52 38.53 -5.71
CA HIS A 401 -6.18 39.91 -6.08
C HIS A 401 -5.83 40.02 -7.58
N ASP A 402 -6.33 41.07 -8.25
CA ASP A 402 -6.18 41.29 -9.70
C ASP A 402 -6.61 40.09 -10.57
N ARG A 403 -7.63 39.35 -10.10
CA ARG A 403 -8.17 38.14 -10.75
C ARG A 403 -8.34 38.30 -12.26
N GLU A 404 -9.00 39.37 -12.70
CA GLU A 404 -9.27 39.58 -14.13
C GLU A 404 -8.00 39.64 -14.97
N GLN A 405 -6.95 40.31 -14.47
CA GLN A 405 -5.67 40.41 -15.18
C GLN A 405 -4.89 39.09 -15.13
N VAL A 406 -4.93 38.36 -14.00
CA VAL A 406 -4.30 37.04 -13.88
C VAL A 406 -4.97 36.01 -14.78
N GLU A 407 -6.30 35.99 -14.85
CA GLU A 407 -7.06 35.09 -15.74
C GLU A 407 -6.82 35.47 -17.21
N ALA A 408 -6.78 36.77 -17.54
CA ALA A 408 -6.44 37.23 -18.89
C ALA A 408 -5.02 36.82 -19.32
N ALA A 409 -4.03 36.90 -18.42
CA ALA A 409 -2.65 36.45 -18.68
C ALA A 409 -2.55 34.93 -18.94
N LEU A 410 -3.54 34.16 -18.52
CA LEU A 410 -3.62 32.71 -18.66
C LEU A 410 -4.67 32.27 -19.70
N ALA A 411 -5.26 33.22 -20.44
CA ALA A 411 -6.28 32.93 -21.43
C ALA A 411 -5.81 31.90 -22.47
N GLY A 412 -6.67 30.94 -22.78
CA GLY A 412 -6.39 29.87 -23.74
C GLY A 412 -5.55 28.71 -23.21
N LYS A 413 -5.06 28.77 -21.96
CA LYS A 413 -4.37 27.63 -21.31
C LYS A 413 -5.39 26.62 -20.75
N PRO A 414 -5.13 25.31 -20.82
CA PRO A 414 -6.06 24.27 -20.34
C PRO A 414 -6.00 24.15 -18.80
N VAL A 415 -6.52 25.15 -18.10
CA VAL A 415 -6.55 25.24 -16.63
C VAL A 415 -7.96 25.51 -16.11
N THR A 416 -8.23 25.12 -14.88
CA THR A 416 -9.47 25.46 -14.17
C THR A 416 -9.21 26.60 -13.19
N PHE A 417 -9.91 27.72 -13.34
CA PHE A 417 -9.83 28.84 -12.42
C PHE A 417 -10.74 28.66 -11.22
N VAL A 418 -10.22 28.93 -10.03
CA VAL A 418 -10.96 28.86 -8.77
C VAL A 418 -10.81 30.20 -8.03
N PRO A 419 -11.87 30.99 -7.87
CA PRO A 419 -11.78 32.24 -7.13
C PRO A 419 -11.73 31.98 -5.62
N ALA A 420 -10.74 32.58 -4.95
CA ALA A 420 -10.71 32.66 -3.49
C ALA A 420 -11.38 33.98 -3.05
N ALA A 421 -12.64 33.93 -2.61
CA ALA A 421 -13.39 35.14 -2.20
C ALA A 421 -12.73 35.86 -1.00
N ASP A 422 -12.16 35.09 -0.06
CA ASP A 422 -11.58 35.60 1.19
C ASP A 422 -10.04 35.64 1.14
N TYR A 423 -9.44 35.90 -0.02
CA TYR A 423 -7.98 35.96 -0.21
C TYR A 423 -7.27 36.98 0.72
N ALA A 424 -8.03 37.92 1.30
CA ALA A 424 -7.53 38.90 2.26
C ALA A 424 -7.22 38.31 3.65
N GLU A 425 -7.74 37.12 3.97
CA GLU A 425 -7.55 36.44 5.27
C GLU A 425 -6.27 35.57 5.35
N GLY A 426 -5.45 35.56 4.30
CA GLY A 426 -4.13 34.90 4.28
C GLY A 426 -4.04 33.66 3.40
N LEU A 427 -2.86 33.01 3.41
CA LEU A 427 -2.53 31.88 2.53
C LEU A 427 -3.44 30.66 2.73
N SER A 428 -4.03 30.52 3.93
CA SER A 428 -4.95 29.43 4.25
C SER A 428 -6.26 29.49 3.48
N ALA A 429 -6.77 30.68 3.13
CA ALA A 429 -8.05 30.82 2.44
C ALA A 429 -7.97 30.39 0.97
N SER A 430 -6.92 30.82 0.26
CA SER A 430 -6.67 30.45 -1.13
C SER A 430 -6.34 28.96 -1.28
N LEU A 431 -5.55 28.40 -0.35
CA LEU A 431 -5.27 26.97 -0.33
C LEU A 431 -6.56 26.16 -0.17
N LYS A 432 -7.44 26.51 0.77
CA LYS A 432 -8.73 25.79 0.99
C LYS A 432 -9.64 25.84 -0.23
N ALA A 433 -9.77 27.02 -0.87
CA ALA A 433 -10.55 27.16 -2.09
C ALA A 433 -10.03 26.21 -3.18
N GLY A 434 -8.70 26.16 -3.35
CA GLY A 434 -8.02 25.23 -4.24
C GLY A 434 -8.26 23.76 -3.93
N LEU A 435 -8.09 23.35 -2.67
CA LEU A 435 -8.27 21.98 -2.22
C LEU A 435 -9.72 21.49 -2.39
N ALA A 436 -10.70 22.36 -2.13
CA ALA A 436 -12.12 22.05 -2.30
C ALA A 436 -12.52 21.81 -3.77
N ALA A 437 -11.76 22.39 -4.72
CA ALA A 437 -11.99 22.23 -6.15
C ALA A 437 -11.28 21.02 -6.76
N LEU A 438 -10.48 20.27 -5.98
CA LEU A 438 -9.79 19.09 -6.48
C LEU A 438 -10.78 17.95 -6.79
N PRO A 439 -10.60 17.25 -7.92
CA PRO A 439 -11.49 16.17 -8.30
C PRO A 439 -11.42 14.99 -7.31
N PRO A 440 -12.52 14.23 -7.11
CA PRO A 440 -12.55 13.10 -6.18
C PRO A 440 -11.58 11.97 -6.54
N GLU A 441 -11.25 11.81 -7.81
CA GLU A 441 -10.34 10.80 -8.35
C GLU A 441 -8.85 11.14 -8.19
N ALA A 442 -8.48 12.39 -7.87
CA ALA A 442 -7.09 12.74 -7.63
C ALA A 442 -6.57 12.05 -6.36
N GLU A 443 -5.53 11.24 -6.53
CA GLU A 443 -4.84 10.48 -5.48
C GLU A 443 -3.88 11.37 -4.67
N GLY A 444 -3.46 12.50 -5.23
CA GLY A 444 -2.66 13.52 -4.58
C GLY A 444 -2.73 14.87 -5.29
N PHE A 445 -2.07 15.87 -4.71
CA PHE A 445 -1.99 17.22 -5.27
C PHE A 445 -0.61 17.85 -5.00
N VAL A 446 -0.03 18.47 -6.03
CA VAL A 446 1.19 19.26 -5.93
C VAL A 446 0.84 20.74 -5.79
N ILE A 447 1.34 21.38 -4.72
CA ILE A 447 1.10 22.79 -4.44
C ILE A 447 2.23 23.62 -5.03
N CYS A 448 1.91 24.35 -6.10
CA CYS A 448 2.82 25.25 -6.79
C CYS A 448 2.54 26.70 -6.40
N LEU A 449 3.58 27.48 -6.13
CA LEU A 449 3.46 28.90 -5.85
C LEU A 449 3.54 29.70 -7.16
N GLY A 450 2.65 30.67 -7.35
CA GLY A 450 2.55 31.44 -8.59
C GLY A 450 3.75 32.34 -8.90
N ASP A 451 4.68 32.49 -7.96
CA ASP A 451 5.84 33.38 -7.96
C ASP A 451 7.18 32.64 -8.08
N MET A 452 7.16 31.35 -8.42
CA MET A 452 8.35 30.51 -8.60
C MET A 452 8.53 30.07 -10.07
N PRO A 453 8.79 31.00 -11.01
CA PRO A 453 8.87 30.74 -12.45
C PRO A 453 10.06 29.87 -12.90
N LEU A 454 11.01 29.58 -12.00
CA LEU A 454 12.16 28.74 -12.31
C LEU A 454 11.88 27.24 -12.13
N VAL A 455 10.86 26.87 -11.35
CA VAL A 455 10.51 25.46 -11.13
C VAL A 455 10.04 24.88 -12.45
N SER A 456 10.81 23.96 -13.03
CA SER A 456 10.52 23.36 -14.32
C SER A 456 9.52 22.20 -14.22
N GLY A 457 8.86 21.89 -15.34
CA GLY A 457 7.99 20.70 -15.43
C GLY A 457 8.72 19.39 -15.13
N ALA A 458 9.99 19.27 -15.53
CA ALA A 458 10.84 18.13 -15.19
C ALA A 458 11.12 18.03 -13.68
N GLY A 459 11.27 19.16 -12.99
CA GLY A 459 11.38 19.20 -11.53
C GLY A 459 10.11 18.70 -10.84
N ILE A 460 8.94 19.09 -11.35
CA ILE A 460 7.64 18.60 -10.86
C ILE A 460 7.48 17.10 -11.14
N ASP A 461 7.84 16.63 -12.33
CA ASP A 461 7.81 15.21 -12.69
C ASP A 461 8.72 14.36 -11.82
N ARG A 462 9.85 14.91 -11.35
CA ARG A 462 10.72 14.25 -10.39
C ARG A 462 10.05 14.05 -9.03
N LEU A 463 9.25 15.03 -8.57
CA LEU A 463 8.44 14.90 -7.35
C LEU A 463 7.31 13.87 -7.54
N LEU A 464 6.64 13.90 -8.69
CA LEU A 464 5.62 12.91 -9.05
C LEU A 464 6.19 11.49 -9.06
N GLY A 465 7.41 11.31 -9.58
CA GLY A 465 8.11 10.02 -9.59
C GLY A 465 8.42 9.47 -8.20
N ALA A 466 8.71 10.36 -7.23
CA ALA A 466 8.96 9.98 -5.84
C ALA A 466 7.67 9.78 -5.01
N PHE A 467 6.51 10.19 -5.52
CA PHE A 467 5.24 10.16 -4.80
C PHE A 467 4.65 8.76 -4.69
N ASP A 468 4.52 8.28 -3.45
CA ASP A 468 3.97 6.98 -3.16
C ASP A 468 3.36 6.88 -1.75
N PRO A 469 2.08 7.27 -1.60
CA PRO A 469 1.39 7.21 -0.30
C PRO A 469 1.36 5.81 0.30
N GLU A 470 1.24 4.77 -0.53
CA GLU A 470 1.19 3.37 -0.12
C GLU A 470 2.54 2.90 0.45
N GLU A 471 3.65 3.52 0.04
CA GLU A 471 4.99 3.28 0.59
C GLU A 471 5.39 4.24 1.71
N GLY A 472 4.45 5.05 2.21
CA GLY A 472 4.68 6.05 3.24
C GLY A 472 5.25 7.37 2.71
N ARG A 473 5.58 7.49 1.42
CA ARG A 473 6.00 8.75 0.76
C ARG A 473 4.77 9.56 0.37
N ALA A 474 3.97 9.88 1.37
CA ALA A 474 2.69 10.55 1.21
C ALA A 474 2.82 12.07 1.12
N VAL A 475 3.99 12.61 1.47
CA VAL A 475 4.37 13.99 1.19
C VAL A 475 5.72 13.98 0.49
N VAL A 476 5.87 14.67 -0.63
CA VAL A 476 7.15 14.78 -1.35
C VAL A 476 7.55 16.24 -1.40
N MET A 477 8.77 16.53 -0.96
CA MET A 477 9.29 17.88 -0.83
C MET A 477 10.64 17.98 -1.54
N PRO A 478 10.84 18.99 -2.40
CA PRO A 478 12.14 19.21 -3.01
C PRO A 478 13.13 19.76 -1.97
N THR A 479 14.38 19.34 -2.10
CA THR A 479 15.50 19.91 -1.35
C THR A 479 16.60 20.38 -2.30
N PHE A 480 17.37 21.37 -1.88
CA PHE A 480 18.64 21.70 -2.53
C PHE A 480 19.66 22.05 -1.45
N GLN A 481 20.76 21.30 -1.41
CA GLN A 481 21.83 21.43 -0.41
C GLN A 481 21.29 21.41 1.04
N GLY A 482 20.31 20.54 1.31
CA GLY A 482 19.70 20.38 2.64
C GLY A 482 18.68 21.46 3.01
N GLN A 483 18.36 22.41 2.12
CA GLN A 483 17.30 23.38 2.32
C GLN A 483 16.00 22.91 1.67
N HIS A 484 14.87 23.07 2.38
CA HIS A 484 13.55 22.66 1.90
C HIS A 484 12.95 23.70 0.96
N GLY A 485 12.44 23.26 -0.18
CA GLY A 485 11.86 24.11 -1.20
C GLY A 485 10.38 23.85 -1.49
N ASN A 486 9.92 24.45 -2.59
CA ASN A 486 8.61 24.23 -3.20
C ASN A 486 8.80 23.82 -4.68
N PRO A 487 7.84 23.11 -5.30
CA PRO A 487 6.50 22.80 -4.82
C PRO A 487 6.43 21.56 -3.95
N VAL A 488 5.47 21.48 -3.02
CA VAL A 488 5.28 20.30 -2.16
C VAL A 488 4.09 19.49 -2.64
N LEU A 489 4.29 18.19 -2.80
CA LEU A 489 3.28 17.23 -3.22
C LEU A 489 2.71 16.51 -2.00
N TRP A 490 1.39 16.45 -1.90
CA TRP A 490 0.66 15.81 -0.81
C TRP A 490 -0.29 14.73 -1.30
N SER A 491 -0.41 13.66 -0.52
CA SER A 491 -1.45 12.66 -0.65
C SER A 491 -2.83 13.25 -0.35
N ARG A 492 -3.85 12.76 -1.05
CA ARG A 492 -5.25 13.14 -0.80
C ARG A 492 -5.66 12.93 0.65
N GLU A 493 -5.07 11.97 1.34
CA GLU A 493 -5.39 11.68 2.75
C GLU A 493 -5.15 12.86 3.69
N PHE A 494 -4.28 13.82 3.32
CA PHE A 494 -4.03 15.02 4.12
C PHE A 494 -5.06 16.13 3.88
N LEU A 495 -5.98 15.98 2.93
CA LEU A 495 -6.97 16.99 2.59
C LEU A 495 -7.81 17.42 3.82
N PRO A 496 -8.35 16.52 4.68
CA PRO A 496 -9.07 16.93 5.88
C PRO A 496 -8.24 17.77 6.85
N GLU A 497 -6.97 17.40 7.08
CA GLU A 497 -6.06 18.15 7.96
C GLU A 497 -5.69 19.52 7.37
N MET A 498 -5.46 19.58 6.05
CA MET A 498 -5.15 20.82 5.36
C MET A 498 -6.34 21.78 5.31
N MET A 499 -7.57 21.26 5.19
CA MET A 499 -8.80 22.05 5.28
C MET A 499 -9.04 22.63 6.67
N ALA A 500 -8.48 22.01 7.72
CA ALA A 500 -8.59 22.47 9.11
C ALA A 500 -7.54 23.54 9.50
N LEU A 501 -6.57 23.87 8.64
CA LEU A 501 -5.55 24.88 8.93
C LEU A 501 -6.17 26.27 9.11
N THR A 502 -5.67 27.06 10.06
CA THR A 502 -6.08 28.45 10.29
C THR A 502 -4.85 29.37 10.37
N GLY A 503 -4.98 30.59 9.84
CA GLY A 503 -3.92 31.59 9.82
C GLY A 503 -2.75 31.27 8.87
N ASP A 504 -1.69 32.09 8.93
CA ASP A 504 -0.58 32.08 7.98
C ASP A 504 0.53 31.04 8.25
N GLN A 505 0.37 30.15 9.23
CA GLN A 505 1.42 29.16 9.56
C GLN A 505 1.58 28.02 8.53
N GLY A 506 0.73 27.98 7.50
CA GLY A 506 0.87 27.13 6.31
C GLY A 506 0.96 25.62 6.57
N ALA A 507 1.22 24.85 5.51
CA ALA A 507 1.38 23.39 5.58
C ALA A 507 2.67 22.94 6.30
N ARG A 508 3.53 23.86 6.74
CA ARG A 508 4.81 23.57 7.41
C ARG A 508 4.65 22.83 8.74
N ARG A 509 3.57 23.08 9.49
CA ARG A 509 3.29 22.34 10.73
C ARG A 509 2.94 20.88 10.46
N LEU A 510 2.25 20.61 9.36
CA LEU A 510 1.91 19.25 8.94
C LEU A 510 3.17 18.49 8.52
N LEU A 511 4.12 19.14 7.83
CA LEU A 511 5.42 18.55 7.49
C LEU A 511 6.20 18.08 8.72
N ARG A 512 6.20 18.86 9.81
CA ARG A 512 6.88 18.48 11.05
C ARG A 512 6.17 17.36 11.80
N ARG A 513 4.82 17.37 11.78
CA ARG A 513 3.99 16.39 12.49
C ARG A 513 4.07 15.00 11.84
N HIS A 514 4.18 14.98 10.51
CA HIS A 514 4.19 13.76 9.70
C HIS A 514 5.55 13.56 9.02
N ALA A 515 6.64 13.90 9.72
CA ALA A 515 8.00 13.89 9.17
C ALA A 515 8.42 12.50 8.65
N GLU A 516 7.91 11.44 9.28
CA GLU A 516 8.09 10.05 8.87
C GLU A 516 7.43 9.69 7.53
N ARG A 517 6.53 10.57 7.04
CA ARG A 517 5.82 10.42 5.76
C ARG A 517 6.32 11.36 4.67
N VAL A 518 7.32 12.19 4.99
CA VAL A 518 7.94 13.15 4.07
C VAL A 518 9.10 12.45 3.34
N SER A 519 9.07 12.51 2.01
CA SER A 519 10.17 12.12 1.14
C SER A 519 10.83 13.37 0.58
N GLU A 520 12.12 13.53 0.86
CA GLU A 520 12.93 14.61 0.28
C GLU A 520 13.49 14.20 -1.08
N VAL A 521 13.46 15.12 -2.04
CA VAL A 521 13.96 14.91 -3.41
C VAL A 521 14.99 15.99 -3.71
N GLU A 522 16.26 15.61 -3.74
CA GLU A 522 17.36 16.53 -4.04
C GLU A 522 17.29 17.01 -5.50
N MET A 523 17.18 18.32 -5.68
CA MET A 523 17.07 18.99 -6.97
C MET A 523 18.46 19.32 -7.53
N PRO A 524 18.60 19.40 -8.87
CA PRO A 524 19.89 19.67 -9.50
C PRO A 524 20.33 21.14 -9.34
N ASP A 525 19.40 22.03 -9.02
CA ASP A 525 19.59 23.48 -8.91
C ASP A 525 18.73 24.07 -7.78
N ASP A 526 18.94 25.36 -7.53
CA ASP A 526 18.28 26.10 -6.45
C ASP A 526 16.89 26.65 -6.85
N ALA A 527 16.33 26.28 -8.01
CA ALA A 527 15.06 26.83 -8.50
C ALA A 527 13.91 26.65 -7.50
N VAL A 528 13.92 25.54 -6.75
CA VAL A 528 12.93 25.21 -5.72
C VAL A 528 13.03 26.04 -4.44
N LEU A 529 14.10 26.83 -4.28
CA LEU A 529 14.32 27.72 -3.13
C LEU A 529 14.05 29.19 -3.46
N ARG A 530 13.81 29.52 -4.74
CA ARG A 530 13.76 30.91 -5.22
C ARG A 530 12.34 31.37 -5.49
N ASP A 531 11.77 32.08 -4.51
CA ASP A 531 10.58 32.92 -4.70
C ASP A 531 10.99 34.38 -5.02
N PHE A 532 10.15 35.09 -5.78
CA PHE A 532 10.36 36.51 -6.08
C PHE A 532 9.44 37.35 -5.22
N ASP A 533 9.81 37.51 -3.96
CA ASP A 533 9.01 38.22 -2.95
C ASP A 533 9.35 39.71 -2.80
N THR A 534 10.50 40.16 -3.32
CA THR A 534 10.94 41.56 -3.24
C THR A 534 11.42 42.12 -4.59
N PRO A 535 11.33 43.44 -4.80
CA PRO A 535 11.88 44.12 -5.97
C PRO A 535 13.36 43.79 -6.25
N GLU A 536 14.17 43.70 -5.21
CA GLU A 536 15.61 43.41 -5.30
C GLU A 536 15.86 41.97 -5.78
N ALA A 537 15.09 41.00 -5.27
CA ALA A 537 15.17 39.60 -5.70
C ALA A 537 14.79 39.43 -7.18
N LEU A 538 13.81 40.22 -7.65
CA LEU A 538 13.39 40.23 -9.04
C LEU A 538 14.42 40.91 -9.95
N ALA A 539 15.00 42.03 -9.50
CA ALA A 539 16.03 42.76 -10.24
C ALA A 539 17.33 41.96 -10.40
N ALA A 540 17.66 41.12 -9.42
CA ALA A 540 18.80 40.22 -9.46
C ALA A 540 18.62 39.03 -10.44
N GLN A 541 17.42 38.84 -11.01
CA GLN A 541 17.17 37.78 -11.98
C GLN A 541 17.41 38.21 -13.42
N PRO A 542 18.29 37.53 -14.17
CA PRO A 542 18.56 37.87 -15.57
C PRO A 542 17.28 37.97 -16.41
N ASP A 543 16.32 37.08 -16.21
CA ASP A 543 15.08 37.01 -17.00
C ASP A 543 14.05 38.09 -16.65
N PHE A 544 14.17 38.75 -15.49
CA PHE A 544 13.21 39.76 -15.01
C PHE A 544 13.86 41.13 -14.73
N ALA A 545 15.18 41.25 -14.92
CA ALA A 545 15.95 42.47 -14.70
C ALA A 545 15.48 43.61 -15.64
N GLY A 546 15.11 44.75 -15.04
CA GLY A 546 14.91 46.02 -15.75
C GLY A 546 13.46 46.48 -16.02
N LYS A 547 12.43 45.87 -15.39
CA LYS A 547 11.01 46.20 -15.66
C LYS A 547 10.19 46.70 -14.46
N LEU A 548 10.85 47.07 -13.36
CA LEU A 548 10.20 47.69 -12.18
C LEU A 548 10.26 49.23 -12.18
N SER A 549 10.59 49.86 -13.31
CA SER A 549 10.63 51.32 -13.47
C SER A 549 9.26 51.93 -13.73
#